data_AF-A0A016SNN8-F1
#
_entry.id   AF-A0A016SNN8-F1
#
_cell.length_a   1.000
_cell.length_b   1.000
_cell.length_c   1.000
_cell.angle_alpha   90.00
_cell.angle_beta   90.00
_cell.angle_gamma   90.00
#
_symmetry.space_group_name_H-M   'P 1'
#
loop_
_entity.id
_entity.type
_entity.pdbx_description
1 polymer ?
#
loop_
_entity_poly.entity_id
_entity_poly.type
_entity_poly.pdbx_seq_one_letter_code
_entity_poly.pdbx_strand_id
1 'polypeptide(L)'
;MIHCHGYIQYIKGTTRDSSTLDLLFANSTELIDNVSLCAPVGTSDRMSITFNILGGRIDLLPIRRRSFTKCDYEAINAYLANVNWINSFESVSSVNDKYNMFIDILHHVVDIFVPWIYVFPQASLAHNGNADAKMVNGCDVGRQSSE
;
A
#
# COMPACT_ATOMS: atom_id res chain seq x y z
N MET A 1 4.83 31.37 -0.82
CA MET A 1 6.01 30.50 -0.68
C MET A 1 5.76 29.27 -1.54
N ILE A 2 6.55 29.02 -2.58
CA ILE A 2 6.36 27.87 -3.46
C ILE A 2 7.10 26.69 -2.84
N HIS A 3 6.37 25.67 -2.39
CA HIS A 3 6.95 24.45 -1.83
C HIS A 3 7.43 23.53 -2.96
N CYS A 4 8.75 23.41 -3.11
CA CYS A 4 9.37 22.45 -4.02
C CYS A 4 9.49 21.10 -3.31
N HIS A 5 8.61 20.14 -3.61
CA HIS A 5 8.58 18.84 -2.95
C HIS A 5 9.70 17.87 -3.41
N GLY A 6 10.64 18.33 -4.24
CA GLY A 6 11.76 17.52 -4.73
C GLY A 6 11.38 16.44 -5.75
N TYR A 7 10.18 16.49 -6.32
CA TYR A 7 9.71 15.54 -7.33
C TYR A 7 9.92 16.06 -8.75
N ILE A 8 10.26 15.15 -9.66
CA ILE A 8 10.41 15.37 -11.10
C ILE A 8 9.20 14.75 -11.81
N GLN A 9 8.53 15.54 -12.65
CA GLN A 9 7.40 15.08 -13.45
C GLN A 9 7.88 14.51 -14.80
N TYR A 10 7.50 13.27 -15.09
CA TYR A 10 7.88 12.57 -16.33
C TYR A 10 6.82 12.70 -17.42
N ILE A 11 5.53 12.75 -17.07
CA ILE A 11 4.47 12.94 -18.07
C ILE A 11 4.35 14.42 -18.41
N LYS A 12 4.72 14.77 -19.65
CA LYS A 12 4.61 16.13 -20.20
C LYS A 12 3.58 16.23 -21.34
N GLY A 13 3.08 15.10 -21.83
CA GLY A 13 2.08 15.03 -22.91
C GLY A 13 0.66 14.92 -22.38
N THR A 14 -0.32 15.04 -23.27
CA THR A 14 -1.73 14.83 -22.93
C THR A 14 -2.00 13.34 -22.74
N THR A 15 -2.82 13.01 -21.74
CA THR A 15 -3.19 11.63 -21.42
C THR A 15 -4.65 11.35 -21.74
N ARG A 16 -5.42 12.40 -22.03
CA ARG A 16 -6.78 12.35 -22.57
C ARG A 16 -7.05 13.62 -23.37
N ASP A 17 -7.34 13.49 -24.65
CA ASP A 17 -7.60 14.62 -25.55
C ASP A 17 -6.52 15.72 -25.42
N SER A 18 -6.91 16.91 -24.93
CA SER A 18 -6.05 18.06 -24.69
C SER A 18 -5.59 18.22 -23.23
N SER A 19 -5.86 17.24 -22.36
CA SER A 19 -5.61 17.29 -20.92
C SER A 19 -4.56 16.28 -20.46
N THR A 20 -3.74 16.68 -19.49
CA THR A 20 -2.76 15.83 -18.79
C THR A 20 -3.24 15.62 -17.37
N LEU A 21 -3.96 14.52 -17.13
CA LEU A 21 -4.54 14.20 -15.82
C LEU A 21 -3.86 13.00 -15.14
N ASP A 22 -3.17 12.17 -15.92
CA ASP A 22 -2.41 11.04 -15.42
C ASP A 22 -0.94 11.47 -15.30
N LEU A 23 -0.42 11.47 -14.08
CA LEU A 23 0.88 12.05 -13.73
C LEU A 23 1.84 10.98 -13.21
N LEU A 24 3.12 11.12 -13.58
CA LEU A 24 4.20 10.28 -13.08
C LEU A 24 5.26 11.18 -12.45
N PHE A 25 5.52 10.98 -11.16
CA PHE A 25 6.50 11.72 -10.38
C PHE A 25 7.53 10.76 -9.77
N ALA A 26 8.80 11.16 -9.76
CA ALA A 26 9.84 10.49 -8.98
C ALA A 26 10.73 11.51 -8.26
N ASN A 27 11.30 11.12 -7.13
CA ASN A 27 12.28 11.91 -6.38
C ASN A 27 13.74 11.53 -6.71
N SER A 28 13.95 10.57 -7.61
CA SER A 28 15.25 10.16 -8.11
C SER A 28 15.17 9.93 -9.62
N THR A 29 16.11 10.51 -10.37
CA THR A 29 16.20 10.35 -11.83
C THR A 29 16.61 8.94 -12.25
N GLU A 30 17.18 8.16 -11.33
CA GLU A 30 17.67 6.81 -11.59
C GLU A 30 16.59 5.74 -11.39
N LEU A 31 15.42 6.10 -10.84
CA LEU A 31 14.35 5.15 -10.51
C LEU A 31 13.46 4.80 -11.70
N ILE A 32 13.23 5.77 -12.60
CA ILE A 32 12.28 5.64 -13.70
C ILE A 32 13.01 5.83 -15.02
N ASP A 33 12.79 4.89 -15.94
CA ASP A 33 13.35 4.94 -17.29
C ASP A 33 12.28 4.53 -18.33
N ASN A 34 12.54 4.81 -19.61
CA ASN A 34 11.72 4.39 -20.74
C ASN A 34 10.23 4.80 -20.64
N VAL A 35 9.95 6.01 -20.16
CA VAL A 35 8.58 6.55 -20.08
C VAL A 35 8.02 6.81 -21.47
N SER A 36 6.86 6.25 -21.76
CA SER A 36 6.15 6.40 -23.03
C SER A 36 4.64 6.48 -22.84
N LEU A 37 3.99 7.26 -23.71
CA LEU A 37 2.53 7.29 -23.86
C LEU A 37 2.15 6.35 -25.01
N CYS A 38 1.23 5.43 -24.74
CA CYS A 38 0.78 4.40 -25.67
C CYS A 38 -0.73 4.52 -25.91
N ALA A 39 -1.22 3.78 -26.91
CA ALA A 39 -2.64 3.69 -27.18
C ALA A 39 -3.44 3.24 -25.94
N PRO A 40 -4.71 3.66 -25.81
CA PRO A 40 -5.57 3.21 -24.72
C PRO A 40 -5.69 1.68 -24.64
N VAL A 41 -5.84 1.16 -23.41
CA VAL A 41 -6.11 -0.27 -23.20
C VAL A 41 -7.62 -0.53 -23.32
N GLY A 42 -7.99 -1.48 -24.19
CA GLY A 42 -9.38 -1.93 -24.34
C GLY A 42 -10.30 -0.80 -24.83
N THR A 43 -11.30 -0.46 -24.03
CA THR A 43 -12.29 0.60 -24.33
C THR A 43 -12.03 1.89 -23.57
N SER A 44 -10.86 2.04 -22.93
CA SER A 44 -10.50 3.27 -22.23
C SER A 44 -10.36 4.44 -23.21
N ASP A 45 -10.74 5.63 -22.76
CA ASP A 45 -10.53 6.90 -23.48
C ASP A 45 -9.23 7.60 -23.04
N ARG A 46 -8.41 6.96 -22.20
CA ARG A 46 -7.13 7.50 -21.72
C ARG A 46 -5.96 6.77 -22.35
N MET A 47 -4.91 7.50 -22.69
CA MET A 47 -3.65 6.93 -23.12
C MET A 47 -3.04 6.08 -22.01
N SER A 48 -2.39 4.99 -22.41
CA SER A 48 -1.65 4.15 -21.47
C SER A 48 -0.28 4.76 -21.21
N ILE A 49 0.21 4.67 -19.98
CA ILE A 49 1.58 5.10 -19.62
C ILE A 49 2.42 3.84 -19.38
N THR A 50 3.48 3.66 -20.13
CA THR A 50 4.45 2.56 -19.94
C THR A 50 5.79 3.13 -19.50
N PHE A 51 6.41 2.53 -18.49
CA PHE A 51 7.72 2.91 -17.98
C PHE A 51 8.38 1.74 -17.26
N ASN A 52 9.71 1.80 -17.15
CA ASN A 52 10.50 0.86 -16.38
C ASN A 52 10.76 1.45 -14.98
N ILE A 53 10.58 0.62 -13.96
CA ILE A 53 11.08 0.91 -12.61
C ILE A 53 12.43 0.22 -12.49
N LEU A 54 13.49 1.02 -12.47
CA LEU A 54 14.84 0.52 -12.29
C LEU A 54 15.04 0.15 -10.83
N GLY A 55 15.22 -1.14 -10.57
CA GLY A 55 15.41 -1.67 -9.22
C GLY A 55 16.81 -1.38 -8.70
N GLY A 56 16.92 -0.61 -7.62
CA GLY A 56 18.01 -0.75 -6.67
C GLY A 56 17.74 -1.94 -5.74
N ARG A 57 18.79 -2.55 -5.18
CA ARG A 57 18.62 -3.43 -4.01
C ARG A 57 17.94 -2.61 -2.92
N ILE A 58 16.67 -2.88 -2.66
CA ILE A 58 16.03 -2.39 -1.44
C ILE A 58 16.54 -3.34 -0.36
N ASP A 59 17.54 -2.90 0.40
CA ASP A 59 17.77 -3.49 1.70
C ASP A 59 16.47 -3.30 2.48
N LEU A 60 15.75 -4.41 2.68
CA LEU A 60 14.48 -4.42 3.39
C LEU A 60 14.78 -4.15 4.86
N LEU A 61 14.95 -2.88 5.18
CA LEU A 61 15.10 -2.45 6.55
C LEU A 61 13.76 -2.72 7.26
N PRO A 62 13.80 -3.31 8.47
CA PRO A 62 12.60 -3.54 9.24
C PRO A 62 11.94 -2.18 9.52
N ILE A 63 10.68 -2.04 9.10
CA ILE A 63 9.88 -0.86 9.40
C ILE A 63 9.15 -1.07 10.72
N ARG A 64 9.05 -0.01 11.52
CA ARG A 64 8.30 -0.05 12.78
C ARG A 64 6.84 0.25 12.51
N ARG A 65 5.94 -0.64 12.95
CA ARG A 65 4.48 -0.42 12.87
C ARG A 65 3.80 -0.82 14.18
N ARG A 66 2.63 -0.24 14.44
CA ARG A 66 1.76 -0.66 15.55
C ARG A 66 1.15 -2.04 15.23
N SER A 67 1.17 -2.96 16.19
CA SER A 67 0.63 -4.31 16.04
C SER A 67 -0.73 -4.44 16.70
N PHE A 68 -1.81 -4.13 15.97
CA PHE A 68 -3.17 -4.28 16.50
C PHE A 68 -3.53 -5.73 16.85
N THR A 69 -2.92 -6.72 16.19
CA THR A 69 -3.08 -8.13 16.56
C THR A 69 -2.45 -8.52 17.90
N LYS A 70 -1.51 -7.71 18.41
CA LYS A 70 -0.82 -7.92 19.71
C LYS A 70 -1.24 -6.85 20.73
N CYS A 71 -2.33 -6.15 20.46
CA CYS A 71 -2.85 -5.11 21.33
C CYS A 71 -3.47 -5.73 22.59
N ASP A 72 -3.33 -5.04 23.72
CA ASP A 72 -4.07 -5.35 24.94
C ASP A 72 -5.46 -4.69 24.89
N TYR A 73 -6.42 -5.37 24.24
CA TYR A 73 -7.78 -4.85 24.10
C TYR A 73 -8.55 -4.80 25.43
N GLU A 74 -8.21 -5.64 26.40
CA GLU A 74 -8.85 -5.60 27.73
C GLU A 74 -8.44 -4.33 28.47
N ALA A 75 -7.16 -3.97 28.45
CA ALA A 75 -6.68 -2.72 29.04
C ALA A 75 -7.24 -1.48 28.33
N ILE A 76 -7.35 -1.52 26.98
CA ILE A 76 -8.02 -0.45 26.21
C ILE A 76 -9.46 -0.26 26.67
N ASN A 77 -10.23 -1.35 26.76
CA ASN A 77 -11.63 -1.30 27.15
C ASN A 77 -11.77 -0.77 28.57
N ALA A 78 -10.93 -1.26 29.50
CA ALA A 78 -10.91 -0.77 30.88
C ALA A 78 -10.59 0.74 30.93
N TYR A 79 -9.59 1.21 30.19
CA TYR A 79 -9.23 2.63 30.14
C TYR A 79 -10.40 3.48 29.61
N LEU A 80 -10.93 3.13 28.44
CA LEU A 80 -12.00 3.90 27.79
C LEU A 80 -13.32 3.89 28.58
N ALA A 81 -13.61 2.82 29.31
CA ALA A 81 -14.76 2.74 30.21
C ALA A 81 -14.62 3.67 31.43
N ASN A 82 -13.39 3.99 31.84
CA ASN A 82 -13.12 4.90 32.97
C ASN A 82 -12.98 6.37 32.54
N VAL A 83 -13.01 6.67 31.24
CA VAL A 83 -13.03 8.06 30.77
C VAL A 83 -14.40 8.67 31.09
N ASN A 84 -14.41 9.82 31.76
CA ASN A 84 -15.63 10.59 31.99
C ASN A 84 -16.00 11.38 30.74
N TRP A 85 -16.65 10.72 29.77
CA TRP A 85 -17.00 11.29 28.47
C TRP A 85 -17.90 12.53 28.56
N ILE A 86 -18.82 12.56 29.53
CA ILE A 86 -19.76 13.68 29.70
C ILE A 86 -18.98 14.95 30.04
N ASN A 87 -18.19 14.92 31.13
CA ASN A 87 -17.43 16.09 31.55
C ASN A 87 -16.37 16.49 30.53
N SER A 88 -15.72 15.52 29.88
CA SER A 88 -14.75 15.78 28.82
C SER A 88 -15.40 16.55 27.66
N PHE A 89 -16.53 16.08 27.14
CA PHE A 89 -17.20 16.74 26.02
C PHE A 89 -17.92 18.04 26.40
N GLU A 90 -18.30 18.22 27.67
CA GLU A 90 -18.84 19.49 28.16
C GLU A 90 -17.76 20.57 28.30
N SER A 91 -16.49 20.19 28.43
CA SER A 91 -15.36 21.13 28.53
C SER A 91 -15.05 21.89 27.24
N VAL A 92 -15.64 21.48 26.11
CA VAL A 92 -15.44 22.10 24.79
C VAL A 92 -16.77 22.45 24.12
N SER A 93 -16.78 23.54 23.37
CA SER A 93 -18.01 24.17 22.88
C SER A 93 -18.45 23.68 21.50
N SER A 94 -17.53 23.38 20.59
CA SER A 94 -17.87 22.98 19.22
C SER A 94 -17.92 21.46 19.05
N VAL A 95 -18.73 20.99 18.11
CA VAL A 95 -18.78 19.57 17.72
C VAL A 95 -17.42 19.10 17.20
N ASN A 96 -16.69 19.97 16.50
CA ASN A 96 -15.37 19.65 15.97
C ASN A 96 -14.36 19.43 17.10
N ASP A 97 -14.40 20.25 18.16
CA ASP A 97 -13.50 20.10 19.30
C ASP A 97 -13.80 18.83 20.10
N LYS A 98 -15.09 18.46 20.23
CA LYS A 98 -15.49 17.18 20.84
C LYS A 98 -14.95 15.99 20.04
N TYR A 99 -15.03 16.05 18.71
CA TYR A 99 -14.48 15.02 17.84
C TYR A 99 -12.96 14.93 17.95
N ASN A 100 -12.26 16.07 17.92
CA ASN A 100 -10.80 16.10 18.09
C ASN A 100 -10.39 15.50 19.43
N MET A 101 -11.07 15.88 20.52
CA MET A 101 -10.81 15.31 21.84
C MET A 101 -11.02 13.80 21.88
N PHE A 102 -12.09 13.30 21.27
CA PHE A 102 -12.33 11.87 21.16
C PHE A 102 -11.18 11.16 20.41
N ILE A 103 -10.76 11.71 19.27
CA ILE A 103 -9.65 11.17 18.47
C ILE A 103 -8.33 11.22 19.25
N ASP A 104 -8.05 12.29 19.98
CA ASP A 104 -6.84 12.44 20.79
C ASP A 104 -6.77 11.39 21.90
N ILE A 105 -7.90 11.12 22.57
CA ILE A 105 -7.99 10.06 23.58
C ILE A 105 -7.74 8.69 22.93
N LEU A 106 -8.31 8.42 21.75
CA LEU A 106 -8.07 7.17 21.04
C LEU A 106 -6.60 7.01 20.61
N HIS A 107 -5.98 8.06 20.07
CA HIS A 107 -4.56 8.04 19.73
C HIS A 107 -3.69 7.79 20.95
N HIS A 108 -3.99 8.43 22.08
CA HIS A 108 -3.27 8.20 23.33
C HIS A 108 -3.37 6.73 23.78
N VAL A 109 -4.57 6.15 23.73
CA VAL A 109 -4.83 4.74 24.08
C VAL A 109 -4.09 3.79 23.12
N VAL A 110 -4.09 4.07 21.82
CA VAL A 110 -3.28 3.33 20.84
C VAL A 110 -1.79 3.43 21.18
N ASP A 111 -1.34 4.60 21.61
CA ASP A 111 0.07 4.82 21.86
C ASP A 111 0.62 4.02 23.05
N ILE A 112 -0.20 3.84 24.09
CA ILE A 112 0.19 3.14 25.32
C ILE A 112 -0.13 1.64 25.30
N PHE A 113 -1.18 1.19 24.59
CA PHE A 113 -1.62 -0.22 24.63
C PHE A 113 -1.36 -1.02 23.35
N VAL A 114 -1.03 -0.38 22.22
CA VAL A 114 -0.71 -1.10 20.97
C VAL A 114 0.80 -1.16 20.81
N PRO A 115 1.45 -2.32 20.91
CA PRO A 115 2.91 -2.39 20.87
C PRO A 115 3.46 -2.05 19.47
N TRP A 116 4.65 -1.45 19.46
CA TRP A 116 5.45 -1.35 18.26
C TRP A 116 6.11 -2.69 17.93
N ILE A 117 6.00 -3.11 16.68
CA ILE A 117 6.73 -4.26 16.15
C ILE A 117 7.57 -3.84 14.96
N TYR A 118 8.68 -4.53 14.78
CA TYR A 118 9.42 -4.49 13.53
C TYR A 118 8.81 -5.50 12.56
N VAL A 119 8.51 -5.05 11.34
CA VAL A 119 8.15 -5.93 10.24
C VAL A 119 9.10 -5.71 9.09
N PHE A 120 9.55 -6.81 8.51
CA PHE A 120 10.24 -6.75 7.24
C PHE A 120 9.18 -6.52 6.16
N PRO A 121 9.29 -5.45 5.35
CA PRO A 121 8.43 -5.32 4.19
C PRO A 121 8.65 -6.57 3.35
N GLN A 122 7.60 -7.36 3.10
CA GLN A 122 7.73 -8.40 2.10
C GLN A 122 7.84 -7.69 0.76
N ALA A 123 8.95 -7.89 0.04
CA ALA A 123 8.90 -7.72 -1.39
C ALA A 123 7.73 -8.60 -1.85
N SER A 124 6.68 -8.00 -2.40
CA SER A 124 5.66 -8.78 -3.10
C SER A 124 6.44 -9.64 -4.07
N LEU A 125 6.45 -10.96 -3.85
CA LEU A 125 6.97 -11.88 -4.83
C LEU A 125 6.21 -11.55 -6.10
N ALA A 126 6.87 -10.86 -7.03
CA ALA A 126 6.45 -10.85 -8.40
C ALA A 126 6.27 -12.32 -8.73
N HIS A 127 5.04 -12.68 -9.10
CA HIS A 127 4.70 -14.02 -9.55
C HIS A 127 5.48 -14.25 -10.84
N ASN A 128 6.76 -14.62 -10.71
CA ASN A 128 7.54 -15.15 -11.80
C ASN A 128 6.90 -16.49 -12.11
N GLY A 129 6.05 -16.48 -13.15
CA GLY A 129 5.66 -17.69 -13.84
C GLY A 129 6.94 -18.36 -14.34
N ASN A 130 7.44 -19.32 -13.56
CA ASN A 130 8.30 -20.36 -14.09
C ASN A 130 7.50 -21.64 -14.02
N ALA A 131 6.93 -21.99 -15.17
CA ALA A 131 6.31 -23.28 -15.39
C ALA A 131 7.41 -24.35 -15.32
N ASP A 132 7.62 -24.93 -14.14
CA ASP A 132 8.26 -26.24 -14.05
C ASP A 132 7.24 -27.28 -14.53
N ALA A 133 7.25 -27.47 -15.85
CA ALA A 133 6.69 -28.64 -16.49
C ALA A 133 7.41 -29.88 -15.92
N LYS A 134 6.80 -30.52 -14.93
CA LYS A 134 7.16 -31.87 -14.52
C LYS A 134 6.82 -32.82 -15.67
N MET A 135 7.79 -33.03 -16.55
CA MET A 135 7.88 -34.21 -17.41
C MET A 135 7.90 -35.44 -16.49
N VAL A 136 6.78 -36.17 -16.43
CA VAL A 136 6.78 -37.56 -15.96
C VAL A 136 6.73 -38.43 -17.21
N ASN A 137 7.90 -38.89 -17.64
CA ASN A 137 8.02 -40.04 -18.52
C ASN A 137 7.62 -41.29 -17.74
N GLY A 138 6.56 -41.95 -18.19
CA GLY A 138 6.17 -43.28 -17.75
C GLY A 138 5.67 -44.07 -18.95
N CYS A 139 6.59 -44.75 -19.63
CA CYS A 139 6.24 -45.91 -20.44
C CYS A 139 5.74 -47.00 -19.49
N ASP A 140 4.54 -47.53 -19.69
CA ASP A 140 4.34 -48.98 -19.66
C ASP A 140 3.00 -49.39 -20.29
N VAL A 141 3.13 -49.96 -21.49
CA VAL A 141 2.66 -51.30 -21.90
C VAL A 141 1.18 -51.65 -21.75
N GLY A 142 0.62 -52.06 -22.89
CA GLY A 142 -0.77 -52.41 -23.08
C GLY A 142 -1.27 -53.62 -22.30
N ARG A 143 -2.61 -53.70 -22.26
CA ARG A 143 -3.34 -54.95 -22.19
C ARG A 143 -4.64 -54.80 -22.99
N GLN A 144 -4.68 -55.49 -24.14
CA GLN A 144 -5.92 -55.93 -24.77
C GLN A 144 -6.43 -57.18 -24.04
N SER A 145 -7.75 -57.30 -23.90
CA SER A 145 -8.56 -58.51 -24.10
C SER A 145 -10.02 -58.15 -23.79
N SER A 146 -10.93 -58.18 -24.78
CA SER A 146 -11.89 -59.29 -25.06
C SER A 146 -12.96 -59.39 -23.95
N GLU A 147 -14.27 -59.33 -24.17
CA GLU A 147 -15.14 -59.77 -25.28
C GLU A 147 -16.24 -58.74 -25.59
#